data_AF-A0A1J5P623-F1
#
_entry.id   AF-A0A1J5P623-F1
#
_cell.length_a   1.000
_cell.length_b   1.000
_cell.length_c   1.000
_cell.angle_alpha   90.00
_cell.angle_beta   90.00
_cell.angle_gamma   90.00
#
_symmetry.space_group_name_H-M   'P 1'
#
loop_
_entity.id
_entity.type
_entity.pdbx_description
1 polymer ?
#
loop_
_entity_poly.entity_id
_entity_poly.type
_entity_poly.pdbx_seq_one_letter_code
_entity_poly.pdbx_strand_id
1 'polypeptide(L)'
;MPERIMVLADIFEALTAADRPYKKAKSLSEALEIMYHMVEEQHIDRDVFRLFLRSGTYLDYARAYLQPAQVDNVDTRRYLSSE
;
A
#
# COMPACT_ATOMS: atom_id res chain seq x y z
N MET A 1 7.69 8.25 15.84
CA MET A 1 8.15 7.23 14.86
C MET A 1 7.18 6.06 14.71
N PRO A 2 6.59 5.48 15.79
CA PRO A 2 5.52 4.49 15.65
C PRO A 2 4.31 5.04 14.89
N GLU A 3 3.98 6.33 15.07
CA GLU A 3 2.80 6.93 14.45
C GLU A 3 2.85 6.94 12.92
N ARG A 4 4.03 7.09 12.31
CA ARG A 4 4.16 7.09 10.84
C ARG A 4 3.93 5.71 10.23
N ILE A 5 4.39 4.67 10.91
CA ILE A 5 4.18 3.27 10.50
C ILE A 5 2.70 2.92 10.66
N MET A 6 2.08 3.33 11.76
CA MET A 6 0.66 3.11 12.01
C MET A 6 -0.21 3.79 10.96
N VAL A 7 0.03 5.07 10.67
CA VAL A 7 -0.70 5.80 9.62
C VAL A 7 -0.57 5.11 8.25
N LEU A 8 0.64 4.65 7.89
CA LEU A 8 0.83 3.90 6.64
C LEU A 8 0.00 2.61 6.63
N ALA A 9 0.03 1.85 7.72
CA ALA A 9 -0.69 0.58 7.84
C ALA A 9 -2.22 0.79 7.78
N ASP A 10 -2.75 1.78 8.51
CA ASP A 10 -4.19 2.09 8.54
C ASP A 10 -4.70 2.50 7.15
N ILE A 11 -3.92 3.31 6.42
CA ILE A 11 -4.27 3.71 5.04
C ILE A 11 -4.26 2.50 4.12
N PHE A 12 -3.22 1.66 4.19
CA PHE A 12 -3.11 0.49 3.34
C PHE A 12 -4.24 -0.51 3.60
N GLU A 13 -4.57 -0.76 4.86
CA GLU A 13 -5.69 -1.61 5.25
C GLU A 13 -7.01 -1.03 4.73
N ALA A 14 -7.27 0.27 4.95
CA ALA A 14 -8.50 0.91 4.50
C ALA A 14 -8.68 0.91 2.98
N LEU A 15 -7.58 1.02 2.21
CA LEU A 15 -7.62 0.97 0.74
C LEU A 15 -7.89 -0.44 0.22
N THR A 16 -7.35 -1.46 0.90
CA THR A 16 -7.42 -2.86 0.46
C THR A 16 -8.59 -3.63 1.05
N ALA A 17 -9.24 -3.11 2.09
CA ALA A 17 -10.41 -3.70 2.72
C ALA A 17 -11.57 -3.89 1.73
N ALA A 18 -12.21 -5.06 1.82
CA ALA A 18 -13.36 -5.48 1.02
C ALA A 18 -14.66 -5.49 1.84
N ASP A 19 -14.68 -4.73 2.93
CA ASP A 19 -15.69 -4.67 3.99
C ASP A 19 -17.05 -4.14 3.52
N ARG A 20 -17.14 -3.57 2.32
CA ARG A 20 -18.39 -2.99 1.79
C ARG A 20 -19.00 -3.85 0.67
N PRO A 21 -20.25 -4.33 0.81
CA PRO A 21 -20.92 -5.18 -0.19
C PRO A 21 -20.99 -4.59 -1.60
N TYR A 22 -20.86 -3.27 -1.73
CA TYR A 22 -21.08 -2.53 -2.97
C TYR A 22 -19.83 -1.83 -3.50
N LYS A 23 -18.70 -1.89 -2.77
CA LYS A 23 -17.47 -1.23 -3.19
C LYS A 23 -16.43 -2.29 -3.48
N LYS A 24 -16.03 -2.37 -4.74
CA LYS A 24 -14.95 -3.27 -5.16
C LYS A 24 -13.69 -2.84 -4.43
N ALA A 25 -13.11 -3.75 -3.64
CA ALA A 25 -11.85 -3.51 -2.97
C ALA A 25 -10.77 -3.22 -4.00
N LYS A 26 -9.83 -2.31 -3.66
CA LYS A 26 -8.74 -1.95 -4.57
C LYS A 26 -7.79 -3.13 -4.77
N SER A 27 -7.22 -3.22 -5.97
CA SER A 27 -6.09 -4.12 -6.18
C SER A 27 -4.83 -3.59 -5.48
N LEU A 28 -3.83 -4.44 -5.36
CA LEU A 28 -2.56 -4.12 -4.74
C LEU A 28 -1.86 -2.96 -5.48
N SER A 29 -1.87 -2.99 -6.81
CA SER A 29 -1.31 -1.91 -7.63
C SER A 29 -2.06 -0.59 -7.43
N GLU A 30 -3.40 -0.60 -7.39
CA GLU A 30 -4.21 0.60 -7.16
C GLU A 30 -3.95 1.22 -5.78
N ALA A 31 -3.87 0.38 -4.73
CA ALA A 31 -3.62 0.85 -3.37
C ALA A 31 -2.24 1.51 -3.26
N LEU A 32 -1.20 0.89 -3.82
CA LEU A 32 0.17 1.42 -3.79
C LEU A 32 0.33 2.69 -4.62
N GLU A 33 -0.37 2.82 -5.75
CA GLU A 33 -0.38 4.04 -6.55
C GLU A 33 -0.98 5.22 -5.76
N ILE A 34 -2.13 5.00 -5.11
CA ILE A 34 -2.77 6.02 -4.27
C ILE A 34 -1.84 6.43 -3.12
N MET A 35 -1.23 5.46 -2.44
CA MET A 35 -0.29 5.74 -1.36
C MET A 35 0.95 6.49 -1.85
N TYR A 36 1.44 6.20 -3.05
CA TYR A 36 2.56 6.93 -3.64
C TYR A 36 2.21 8.41 -3.87
N HIS A 37 1.02 8.73 -4.38
CA HIS A 37 0.56 10.12 -4.46
C HIS A 37 0.44 10.78 -3.09
N MET A 38 -0.03 10.06 -2.07
CA MET A 38 -0.06 10.58 -0.69
C MET A 38 1.36 10.83 -0.13
N VAL A 39 2.38 10.10 -0.59
CA VAL A 39 3.79 10.40 -0.29
C VAL A 39 4.24 11.68 -1.01
N GLU A 40 3.83 11.90 -2.26
CA GLU A 40 4.12 13.13 -3.02
C GLU A 40 3.47 14.36 -2.35
N GLU A 41 2.28 14.19 -1.80
CA GLU A 41 1.54 15.22 -1.04
C GLU A 41 2.01 15.36 0.42
N GLN A 42 3.02 14.59 0.85
CA GLN A 42 3.58 14.58 2.21
C GLN A 42 2.60 14.13 3.32
N HIS A 43 1.54 13.42 2.95
CA HIS A 43 0.62 12.76 3.89
C HIS A 43 1.19 11.46 4.45
N ILE A 44 2.01 10.76 3.68
CA ILE A 44 2.74 9.55 4.10
C ILE A 44 4.24 9.84 4.07
N ASP A 45 4.94 9.39 5.09
CA ASP A 45 6.39 9.49 5.15
C ASP A 45 7.06 8.63 4.07
N ARG A 46 7.88 9.27 3.22
CA ARG A 46 8.55 8.63 2.10
C ARG A 46 9.47 7.49 2.53
N ASP A 47 10.18 7.61 3.64
CA ASP A 47 11.12 6.60 4.11
C ASP A 47 10.37 5.36 4.62
N VAL A 48 9.27 5.58 5.33
CA VAL A 48 8.40 4.50 5.79
C VAL A 48 7.75 3.77 4.62
N PHE A 49 7.27 4.49 3.60
CA PHE A 49 6.72 3.88 2.38
C PHE A 49 7.79 3.07 1.61
N ARG A 50 9.01 3.61 1.47
CA ARG A 50 10.12 2.88 0.84
C ARG A 50 10.48 1.62 1.61
N LEU A 51 10.51 1.68 2.95
CA LEU A 51 10.76 0.52 3.79
C LEU A 51 9.66 -0.53 3.62
N PHE A 52 8.40 -0.13 3.58
CA PHE A 52 7.24 -1.00 3.37
C PHE A 52 7.32 -1.75 2.03
N LEU A 53 7.75 -1.08 0.95
CA LEU A 53 7.95 -1.72 -0.35
C LEU A 53 9.18 -2.64 -0.39
N ARG A 54 10.33 -2.15 0.11
CA ARG A 54 11.60 -2.90 0.07
C ARG A 54 11.58 -4.17 0.93
N SER A 55 10.89 -4.12 2.06
CA SER A 55 10.72 -5.27 2.95
C SER A 55 9.79 -6.35 2.39
N GLY A 56 8.96 -6.02 1.40
CA GLY A 56 7.94 -6.94 0.88
C GLY A 56 6.72 -7.10 1.79
N THR A 57 6.62 -6.35 2.90
CA THR A 57 5.52 -6.45 3.86
C THR A 57 4.15 -6.27 3.22
N TYR A 58 4.03 -5.37 2.23
CA TYR A 58 2.78 -5.16 1.48
C TYR A 58 2.30 -6.46 0.79
N LEU A 59 3.23 -7.25 0.26
CA LEU A 59 2.94 -8.47 -0.48
C LEU A 59 2.66 -9.64 0.45
N ASP A 60 3.41 -9.74 1.56
CA ASP A 60 3.17 -10.76 2.59
C ASP A 60 1.78 -10.57 3.22
N TYR A 61 1.43 -9.32 3.55
CA TYR A 61 0.07 -8.98 3.98
C TYR A 61 -0.97 -9.34 2.91
N ALA A 62 -0.73 -8.94 1.66
CA ALA A 62 -1.67 -9.20 0.57
C ALA A 62 -1.95 -10.70 0.38
N ARG A 63 -0.91 -11.54 0.46
CA ARG A 63 -1.03 -13.00 0.36
C ARG A 63 -1.75 -13.62 1.54
N ALA A 64 -1.61 -13.05 2.73
CA ALA A 64 -2.23 -13.58 3.94
C ALA A 64 -3.71 -13.17 4.09
N TYR A 65 -4.06 -11.95 3.67
CA TYR A 65 -5.36 -11.34 4.04
C TYR A 65 -6.23 -10.88 2.87
N LEU A 66 -5.67 -10.63 1.68
CA LEU A 66 -6.46 -10.14 0.54
C LEU A 66 -6.97 -11.28 -0.33
N GLN A 67 -8.03 -11.00 -1.09
CA GLN A 67 -8.53 -11.95 -2.05
C GLN A 67 -7.53 -12.13 -3.21
N PRO A 68 -7.38 -13.34 -3.80
CA PRO A 68 -6.47 -13.57 -4.91
C PRO A 68 -6.69 -12.61 -6.10
N ALA A 69 -7.93 -12.17 -6.32
CA ALA A 69 -8.26 -11.22 -7.38
C ALA A 69 -7.72 -9.80 -7.15
N GLN A 70 -7.34 -9.46 -5.91
CA GLN A 70 -6.73 -8.17 -5.56
C GLN A 70 -5.21 -8.20 -5.66
N VAL A 71 -4.59 -9.38 -5.60
CA VAL A 71 -3.12 -9.53 -5.62
C VAL A 71 -2.62 -9.56 -7.07
N ASP A 72 -2.60 -8.39 -7.71
CA ASP A 72 -2.06 -8.19 -9.04
C ASP A 72 -0.53 -7.96 -9.03
N ASN A 73 0.07 -7.99 -10.21
CA ASN A 73 1.52 -7.79 -10.35
C ASN A 73 1.87 -6.31 -10.18
N VAL A 74 2.76 -6.01 -9.23
CA VAL A 74 3.21 -4.64 -8.92
C VAL A 74 4.70 -4.51 -9.23
N ASP A 75 5.04 -3.54 -10.09
CA ASP A 75 6.44 -3.16 -10.30
C ASP A 75 6.87 -2.05 -9.33
N THR A 76 7.35 -2.45 -8.15
CA THR A 76 7.75 -1.51 -7.09
C THR A 76 8.92 -0.60 -7.45
N ARG A 77 9.68 -0.93 -8.50
CA ARG A 77 10.81 -0.09 -8.97
C ARG A 77 10.32 1.31 -9.33
N ARG A 78 9.09 1.43 -9.86
CA ARG A 78 8.48 2.73 -10.20
C ARG A 78 8.40 3.70 -9.03
N TYR A 79 8.19 3.18 -7.82
CA TYR A 79 8.05 3.99 -6.60
C TYR A 79 9.38 4.25 -5.89
N LEU A 80 10.42 3.48 -6.25
CA LEU A 80 11.75 3.54 -5.62
C LEU A 80 12.78 4.31 -6.46
N SER A 81 12.43 4.72 -7.69
CA SER A 81 13.35 5.33 -8.67
C SER A 81 13.55 6.84 -8.50
N SER A 82 12.77 7.50 -7.64
CA SER A 82 12.83 8.95 -7.45
C SER A 82 13.85 9.30 -6.35
N GLU A 83 15.09 9.59 -6.77
CA GLU A 83 16.12 10.30 -5.98
C GLU A 83 16.23 11.76 -6.43
#